data_AF-A0A257HB43-F1
#
_entry.id   AF-A0A257HB43-F1
#
_cell.length_a   1.000
_cell.length_b   1.000
_cell.length_c   1.000
_cell.angle_alpha   90.00
_cell.angle_beta   90.00
_cell.angle_gamma   90.00
#
_symmetry.space_group_name_H-M   'P 1'
#
loop_
_entity.id
_entity.type
_entity.pdbx_description
1 polymer ?
#
loop_
_entity_poly.entity_id
_entity_poly.type
_entity_poly.pdbx_seq_one_letter_code
_entity_poly.pdbx_strand_id
1 'polypeptide(L)'
;MTTAAPLTDPVRYVSAIRAKGLSIYDPILVGDPNYWIPTPELQALLDEGLRGMSLAGLPLRTRSKVVKTRVCEVLGYPVPSSFKKTQPRFLGQMFDTYTQKSNNLQVWNEELSASRRYVIIRISDADVITRVKVVTGDALALLDTTGTLTRKYQARCIPGVNPTELIAAYDTDRLSPFVALKVDLDRIATPVLHPAIGQILSIETVFARLSALVGKGFPDAGADQERNRGAAVHRLVCEALGYRSYQDDGQFPDVRHQLLEVKLQTSPTIDLGLVTPESVEPLDVPMIGGKQIRHCDVRYGIFYASIESGTVRLTHFFLTTGAAFFSRFPQFQGKVLNAKLQIPLRADFFHT
;
A
#
# COMPACT_ATOMS: atom_id res chain seq x y z
N MET A 1 -3.54 32.27 9.03
CA MET A 1 -4.44 31.21 9.53
C MET A 1 -3.83 29.88 9.13
N THR A 2 -3.43 29.12 10.13
CA THR A 2 -2.57 27.93 10.02
C THR A 2 -3.43 26.73 9.65
N THR A 3 -3.58 26.44 8.36
CA THR A 3 -4.22 25.20 7.90
C THR A 3 -3.16 24.12 7.75
N ALA A 4 -2.76 23.52 8.88
CA ALA A 4 -2.23 22.17 8.86
C ALA A 4 -3.40 21.24 8.48
N ALA A 5 -3.27 20.49 7.40
CA ALA A 5 -4.17 19.37 7.13
C ALA A 5 -4.13 18.44 8.36
N PRO A 6 -5.28 18.05 8.94
CA PRO A 6 -5.24 17.20 10.12
C PRO A 6 -4.68 15.84 9.69
N LEU A 7 -3.53 15.46 10.26
CA LEU A 7 -3.27 14.05 10.56
C LEU A 7 -4.56 13.54 11.20
N THR A 8 -5.24 12.60 10.55
CA THR A 8 -6.51 12.07 11.02
C THR A 8 -6.27 11.51 12.41
N ASP A 9 -6.77 12.19 13.45
CA ASP A 9 -6.65 11.74 14.84
C ASP A 9 -7.17 10.30 14.93
N PRO A 10 -6.29 9.29 15.09
CA PRO A 10 -6.71 7.89 15.03
C PRO A 10 -7.73 7.56 16.14
N VAL A 11 -7.68 8.31 17.25
CA VAL A 11 -8.58 8.16 18.41
C VAL A 11 -10.02 8.47 18.06
N ARG A 12 -10.27 9.29 17.02
CA ARG A 12 -11.63 9.61 16.55
C ARG A 12 -12.37 8.36 16.08
N TYR A 13 -11.69 7.44 15.37
CA TYR A 13 -12.29 6.20 14.87
C TYR A 13 -12.64 5.29 16.03
N VAL A 14 -11.71 5.12 16.98
CA VAL A 14 -11.90 4.33 18.20
C VAL A 14 -13.12 4.82 18.98
N SER A 15 -13.24 6.14 19.14
CA SER A 15 -14.36 6.77 19.84
C SER A 15 -15.68 6.56 19.09
N ALA A 16 -15.69 6.69 17.77
CA ALA A 16 -16.87 6.49 16.94
C ALA A 16 -17.34 5.02 16.94
N ILE A 17 -16.42 4.06 16.80
CA ILE A 17 -16.68 2.62 16.88
C ILE A 17 -17.29 2.28 18.24
N ARG A 18 -16.67 2.76 19.33
CA ARG A 18 -17.14 2.53 20.70
C ARG A 18 -18.52 3.13 20.94
N ALA A 19 -18.73 4.38 20.54
CA ALA A 19 -20.02 5.06 20.71
C ALA A 19 -21.15 4.39 19.93
N LYS A 20 -20.84 3.83 18.75
CA LYS A 20 -21.80 3.10 17.93
C LYS A 20 -22.07 1.67 18.44
N GLY A 21 -21.17 1.13 19.27
CA GLY A 21 -21.27 -0.24 19.79
C GLY A 21 -21.05 -1.30 18.72
N LEU A 22 -20.32 -0.97 17.64
CA LEU A 22 -20.00 -1.95 16.60
C LEU A 22 -19.16 -3.08 17.19
N SER A 23 -19.43 -4.31 16.76
CA SER A 23 -18.59 -5.47 16.99
C SER A 23 -17.56 -5.64 15.88
N ILE A 24 -16.52 -6.44 16.13
CA ILE A 24 -15.51 -6.79 15.12
C ILE A 24 -16.07 -7.56 13.90
N TYR A 25 -17.34 -7.98 13.98
CA TYR A 25 -18.04 -8.73 12.93
C TYR A 25 -19.00 -7.87 12.13
N ASP A 26 -19.28 -6.65 12.56
CA ASP A 26 -20.15 -5.76 11.80
C ASP A 26 -19.39 -5.28 10.56
N PRO A 27 -19.99 -5.38 9.36
CA PRO A 27 -19.34 -4.94 8.14
C PRO A 27 -19.18 -3.42 8.16
N ILE A 28 -17.99 -2.96 7.81
CA ILE A 28 -17.69 -1.54 7.61
C ILE A 28 -17.18 -1.40 6.19
N LEU A 29 -17.71 -0.41 5.47
CA LEU A 29 -17.24 -0.11 4.12
C LEU A 29 -15.79 0.37 4.19
N VAL A 30 -14.93 -0.19 3.34
CA VAL A 30 -13.57 0.32 3.17
C VAL A 30 -13.64 1.82 2.89
N GLY A 31 -12.77 2.58 3.54
CA GLY A 31 -12.69 4.03 3.47
C GLY A 31 -13.79 4.82 4.19
N ASP A 32 -14.74 4.16 4.88
CA ASP A 32 -15.77 4.84 5.67
C ASP A 32 -15.12 5.92 6.59
N PRO A 33 -15.59 7.17 6.52
CA PRO A 33 -14.89 8.30 7.16
C PRO A 33 -14.93 8.27 8.68
N ASN A 34 -15.79 7.45 9.29
CA ASN A 34 -16.00 7.40 10.74
C ASN A 34 -15.56 6.07 11.35
N TYR A 35 -15.65 4.98 10.59
CA TYR A 35 -15.52 3.64 11.14
C TYR A 35 -14.40 2.82 10.51
N TRP A 36 -13.96 3.14 9.29
CA TRP A 36 -12.81 2.46 8.68
C TRP A 36 -11.52 3.13 9.11
N ILE A 37 -10.68 2.39 9.84
CA ILE A 37 -9.37 2.89 10.25
C ILE A 37 -8.39 2.57 9.12
N PRO A 38 -7.79 3.56 8.42
CA PRO A 38 -6.84 3.27 7.36
C PRO A 38 -5.55 2.62 7.91
N THR A 39 -4.79 1.91 7.07
CA THR A 39 -3.63 1.12 7.52
C THR A 39 -2.60 1.88 8.39
N PRO A 40 -2.17 3.11 8.06
CA PRO A 40 -1.20 3.83 8.89
C PRO A 40 -1.74 4.13 10.30
N GLU A 41 -2.97 4.60 10.40
CA GLU A 41 -3.65 4.87 11.67
C GLU A 41 -3.91 3.59 12.46
N LEU A 42 -4.30 2.50 11.78
CA LEU A 42 -4.49 1.19 12.38
C LEU A 42 -3.17 0.67 12.97
N GLN A 43 -2.08 0.81 12.23
CA GLN A 43 -0.75 0.46 12.72
C GLN A 43 -0.37 1.27 13.95
N ALA A 44 -0.54 2.60 13.91
CA ALA A 44 -0.19 3.47 15.03
C ALA A 44 -0.98 3.10 16.30
N LEU A 45 -2.30 2.95 16.20
CA LEU A 45 -3.16 2.55 17.32
C LEU A 45 -2.75 1.21 17.92
N LEU A 46 -2.51 0.21 17.07
CA LEU A 46 -2.16 -1.14 17.52
C LEU A 46 -0.75 -1.22 18.08
N ASP A 47 0.20 -0.54 17.47
CA ASP A 47 1.58 -0.51 17.94
C ASP A 47 1.67 0.19 19.30
N GLU A 48 1.02 1.34 19.48
CA GLU A 48 0.92 2.03 20.77
C GLU A 48 0.17 1.18 21.82
N GLY A 49 -0.97 0.59 21.45
CA GLY A 49 -1.85 -0.12 22.37
C GLY A 49 -1.38 -1.51 22.80
N LEU A 50 -0.50 -2.15 22.01
CA LEU A 50 0.02 -3.50 22.25
C LEU A 50 1.47 -3.53 22.74
N ARG A 51 2.30 -2.53 22.41
CA ARG A 51 3.71 -2.52 22.79
C ARG A 51 3.89 -2.57 24.30
N GLY A 52 4.85 -3.38 24.74
CA GLY A 52 5.15 -3.61 26.16
C GLY A 52 4.27 -4.66 26.82
N MET A 53 3.21 -5.15 26.17
CA MET A 53 2.41 -6.26 26.70
C MET A 53 3.24 -7.54 26.81
N SER A 54 3.30 -8.11 28.02
CA SER A 54 3.93 -9.40 28.27
C SER A 54 2.96 -10.55 27.99
N LEU A 55 3.45 -11.56 27.29
CA LEU A 55 2.79 -12.83 27.00
C LEU A 55 3.47 -14.02 27.71
N ALA A 56 4.39 -13.72 28.63
CA ALA A 56 5.15 -14.72 29.38
C ALA A 56 4.24 -15.65 30.18
N GLY A 57 4.59 -16.94 30.24
CA GLY A 57 3.83 -17.95 30.99
C GLY A 57 2.49 -18.38 30.37
N LEU A 58 2.01 -17.72 29.30
CA LEU A 58 0.76 -18.09 28.65
C LEU A 58 0.96 -19.19 27.59
N PRO A 59 0.10 -20.22 27.53
CA PRO A 59 0.07 -21.18 26.41
C PRO A 59 -0.26 -20.50 25.07
N LEU A 60 0.21 -21.05 23.95
CA LEU A 60 0.07 -20.43 22.61
C LEU A 60 -1.38 -20.02 22.26
N ARG A 61 -2.36 -20.91 22.47
CA ARG A 61 -3.78 -20.61 22.21
C ARG A 61 -4.31 -19.47 23.09
N THR A 62 -3.84 -19.41 24.34
CA THR A 62 -4.19 -18.36 25.29
C THR A 62 -3.58 -17.03 24.87
N ARG A 63 -2.32 -17.01 24.42
CA ARG A 63 -1.67 -15.81 23.86
C ARG A 63 -2.48 -15.22 22.70
N SER A 64 -2.88 -16.04 21.74
CA SER A 64 -3.69 -15.57 20.61
C SER A 64 -5.03 -15.00 21.07
N LYS A 65 -5.67 -15.56 22.10
CA LYS A 65 -6.91 -15.01 22.66
C LYS A 65 -6.66 -13.66 23.33
N VAL A 66 -5.64 -13.57 24.20
CA VAL A 66 -5.27 -12.34 24.93
C VAL A 66 -4.93 -11.20 23.97
N VAL A 67 -4.11 -11.47 22.95
CA VAL A 67 -3.76 -10.47 21.93
C VAL A 67 -5.00 -9.96 21.21
N LYS A 68 -5.90 -10.85 20.75
CA LYS A 68 -7.13 -10.43 20.06
C LYS A 68 -8.08 -9.65 20.98
N THR A 69 -8.17 -10.03 22.25
CA THR A 69 -8.92 -9.26 23.26
C THR A 69 -8.36 -7.84 23.35
N ARG A 70 -7.04 -7.71 23.47
CA ARG A 70 -6.39 -6.40 23.55
C ARG A 70 -6.59 -5.58 22.29
N VAL A 71 -6.52 -6.19 21.11
CA VAL A 71 -6.84 -5.52 19.83
C VAL A 71 -8.26 -4.97 19.83
N CYS A 72 -9.25 -5.71 20.35
CA CYS A 72 -10.63 -5.20 20.46
C CYS A 72 -10.68 -3.94 21.34
N GLU A 73 -10.05 -3.98 22.52
CA GLU A 73 -10.03 -2.87 23.47
C GLU A 73 -9.38 -1.61 22.86
N VAL A 74 -8.21 -1.78 22.24
CA VAL A 74 -7.44 -0.69 21.60
C VAL A 74 -8.26 -0.04 20.49
N LEU A 75 -8.98 -0.83 19.70
CA LEU A 75 -9.78 -0.32 18.58
C LEU A 75 -11.21 0.10 18.99
N GLY A 76 -11.56 -0.02 20.27
CA GLY A 76 -12.86 0.43 20.80
C GLY A 76 -14.02 -0.56 20.62
N TYR A 77 -13.74 -1.78 20.17
CA TYR A 77 -14.74 -2.83 20.02
C TYR A 77 -15.06 -3.50 21.36
N PRO A 78 -16.32 -3.94 21.59
CA PRO A 78 -16.64 -4.85 22.66
C PRO A 78 -15.93 -6.20 22.41
N VAL A 79 -15.32 -6.75 23.47
CA VAL A 79 -14.65 -8.05 23.40
C VAL A 79 -15.73 -9.14 23.30
N PRO A 80 -15.74 -9.98 22.25
CA PRO A 80 -16.72 -11.04 22.16
C PRO A 80 -16.43 -12.14 23.19
N SER A 81 -17.49 -12.79 23.70
CA SER A 81 -17.37 -13.92 24.64
C SER A 81 -16.54 -15.08 24.06
N SER A 82 -16.61 -15.26 22.73
CA SER A 82 -15.76 -16.15 21.96
C SER A 82 -15.48 -15.58 20.57
N PHE A 83 -14.27 -15.83 20.05
CA PHE A 83 -13.89 -15.38 18.72
C PHE A 83 -14.36 -16.39 17.66
N LYS A 84 -15.39 -16.02 16.87
CA LYS A 84 -15.89 -16.80 15.73
C LYS A 84 -14.77 -17.16 14.75
N LYS A 85 -14.81 -18.35 14.15
CA LYS A 85 -13.87 -18.81 13.12
C LYS A 85 -14.23 -18.24 11.74
N THR A 86 -14.12 -16.93 11.61
CA THR A 86 -14.23 -16.20 10.34
C THR A 86 -12.85 -15.84 9.80
N GLN A 87 -12.84 -15.46 8.53
CA GLN A 87 -11.66 -15.01 7.82
C GLN A 87 -12.05 -13.81 6.94
N PRO A 88 -11.53 -12.60 7.20
CA PRO A 88 -10.65 -12.28 8.32
C PRO A 88 -11.32 -12.40 9.70
N ARG A 89 -10.51 -12.49 10.76
CA ARG A 89 -11.03 -12.55 12.14
C ARG A 89 -11.67 -11.24 12.58
N PHE A 90 -11.11 -10.12 12.15
CA PHE A 90 -11.66 -8.78 12.34
C PHE A 90 -12.32 -8.35 11.02
N LEU A 91 -13.57 -8.76 10.82
CA LEU A 91 -14.29 -8.55 9.56
C LEU A 91 -14.49 -7.05 9.27
N GLY A 92 -14.92 -6.28 10.27
CA GLY A 92 -15.17 -4.84 10.10
C GLY A 92 -13.93 -4.04 9.70
N GLN A 93 -12.73 -4.52 10.04
CA GLN A 93 -11.47 -3.86 9.64
C GLN A 93 -10.67 -4.71 8.65
N MET A 94 -11.25 -5.77 8.09
CA MET A 94 -10.62 -6.67 7.12
C MET A 94 -9.18 -7.10 7.45
N PHE A 95 -8.91 -7.54 8.69
CA PHE A 95 -7.56 -7.99 9.06
C PHE A 95 -7.49 -9.24 9.93
N ASP A 96 -6.34 -9.90 9.86
CA ASP A 96 -5.92 -10.98 10.76
C ASP A 96 -4.64 -10.60 11.53
N THR A 97 -4.46 -11.18 12.71
CA THR A 97 -3.31 -10.93 13.59
C THR A 97 -2.32 -12.09 13.57
N TYR A 98 -1.04 -11.79 13.42
CA TYR A 98 0.05 -12.77 13.34
C TYR A 98 1.14 -12.42 14.35
N THR A 99 1.25 -13.18 15.43
CA THR A 99 2.30 -13.03 16.43
C THR A 99 3.57 -13.76 16.01
N GLN A 100 4.69 -13.05 15.91
CA GLN A 100 5.96 -13.55 15.37
C GLN A 100 7.13 -13.30 16.33
N LYS A 101 7.88 -14.37 16.66
CA LYS A 101 9.18 -14.26 17.36
C LYS A 101 10.35 -14.12 16.39
N SER A 102 10.25 -14.74 15.21
CA SER A 102 11.27 -14.71 14.18
C SER A 102 10.83 -13.86 12.98
N ASN A 103 11.77 -13.50 12.11
CA ASN A 103 11.51 -12.83 10.84
C ASN A 103 11.05 -13.81 9.76
N ASN A 104 10.10 -14.67 10.08
CA ASN A 104 9.55 -15.66 9.14
C ASN A 104 8.03 -15.75 9.33
N LEU A 105 7.30 -14.95 8.55
CA LEU A 105 5.85 -14.97 8.58
C LEU A 105 5.34 -16.25 7.89
N GLN A 106 4.47 -16.96 8.61
CA GLN A 106 3.81 -18.16 8.09
C GLN A 106 2.31 -17.88 7.97
N VAL A 107 1.83 -17.88 6.73
CA VAL A 107 0.40 -17.82 6.42
C VAL A 107 -0.01 -19.22 5.98
N TRP A 108 -0.92 -19.84 6.73
CA TRP A 108 -1.27 -21.25 6.55
C TRP A 108 -2.55 -21.40 5.74
N ASN A 109 -2.49 -22.29 4.74
CA ASN A 109 -3.63 -22.79 3.96
C ASN A 109 -4.43 -21.71 3.19
N GLU A 110 -3.80 -20.61 2.80
CA GLU A 110 -4.44 -19.57 1.98
C GLU A 110 -3.43 -18.79 1.13
N GLU A 111 -3.89 -18.29 -0.02
CA GLU A 111 -3.20 -17.27 -0.81
C GLU A 111 -3.38 -15.90 -0.11
N LEU A 112 -2.41 -15.01 -0.27
CA LEU A 112 -2.58 -13.63 0.21
C LEU A 112 -3.71 -12.95 -0.57
N SER A 113 -4.74 -12.53 0.15
CA SER A 113 -5.71 -11.56 -0.38
C SER A 113 -5.07 -10.18 -0.33
N ALA A 114 -5.03 -9.51 -1.48
CA ALA A 114 -4.41 -8.19 -1.60
C ALA A 114 -5.11 -7.11 -0.76
N SER A 115 -6.44 -7.07 -0.81
CA SER A 115 -7.28 -6.14 -0.06
C SER A 115 -7.40 -6.48 1.44
N ARG A 116 -6.91 -7.65 1.88
CA ARG A 116 -6.83 -7.99 3.31
C ARG A 116 -5.57 -7.38 3.94
N ARG A 117 -5.71 -6.94 5.19
CA ARG A 117 -4.60 -6.43 6.01
C ARG A 117 -4.08 -7.51 6.96
N TYR A 118 -2.78 -7.50 7.20
CA TYR A 118 -2.04 -8.44 8.03
C TYR A 118 -1.37 -7.66 9.15
N VAL A 119 -1.88 -7.82 10.37
CA VAL A 119 -1.33 -7.20 11.58
C VAL A 119 -0.24 -8.11 12.14
N ILE A 120 1.03 -7.78 11.88
CA ILE A 120 2.18 -8.56 12.28
C ILE A 120 2.74 -7.99 13.59
N ILE A 121 2.74 -8.83 14.63
CA ILE A 121 3.06 -8.44 16.00
C ILE A 121 4.39 -9.09 16.39
N ARG A 122 5.44 -8.28 16.57
CA ARG A 122 6.77 -8.75 16.97
C ARG A 122 6.83 -9.01 18.47
N ILE A 123 7.34 -10.19 18.82
CA ILE A 123 7.55 -10.61 20.21
C ILE A 123 9.06 -10.81 20.45
N SER A 124 9.56 -10.33 21.59
CA SER A 124 10.94 -10.57 22.05
C SER A 124 11.13 -11.97 22.62
N ASP A 125 12.37 -12.35 22.91
CA ASP A 125 12.67 -13.63 23.56
C ASP A 125 12.03 -13.73 24.96
N ALA A 126 11.86 -12.58 25.64
CA ALA A 126 11.16 -12.45 26.91
C ALA A 126 9.62 -12.47 26.80
N ASP A 127 9.07 -12.84 25.64
CA ASP A 127 7.63 -12.86 25.37
C ASP A 127 6.93 -11.50 25.46
N VAL A 128 7.65 -10.39 25.24
CA VAL A 128 7.08 -9.03 25.27
C VAL A 128 6.84 -8.55 23.83
N ILE A 129 5.67 -7.95 23.58
CA ILE A 129 5.38 -7.30 22.30
C ILE A 129 6.26 -6.06 22.15
N THR A 130 7.12 -6.02 21.13
CA THR A 130 8.06 -4.91 20.91
C THR A 130 7.61 -3.95 19.81
N ARG A 131 6.87 -4.46 18.81
CA ARG A 131 6.40 -3.66 17.67
C ARG A 131 5.19 -4.31 17.00
N VAL A 132 4.36 -3.50 16.38
CA VAL A 132 3.31 -3.93 15.45
C VAL A 132 3.53 -3.26 14.10
N LYS A 133 3.46 -4.04 13.03
CA LYS A 133 3.46 -3.56 11.63
C LYS A 133 2.17 -4.05 10.97
N VAL A 134 1.49 -3.17 10.24
CA VAL A 134 0.29 -3.52 9.48
C VAL A 134 0.59 -3.34 8.01
N VAL A 135 0.37 -4.40 7.23
CA VAL A 135 0.64 -4.42 5.80
C VAL A 135 -0.55 -5.02 5.06
N THR A 136 -0.82 -4.55 3.87
CA THR A 136 -1.77 -5.18 2.94
C THR A 136 -1.15 -6.44 2.32
N GLY A 137 -1.98 -7.30 1.71
CA GLY A 137 -1.49 -8.55 1.13
C GLY A 137 -0.57 -8.35 -0.07
N ASP A 138 -0.79 -7.31 -0.87
CA ASP A 138 0.07 -6.92 -1.99
C ASP A 138 1.46 -6.47 -1.51
N ALA A 139 1.52 -5.60 -0.49
CA ALA A 139 2.78 -5.20 0.14
C ALA A 139 3.53 -6.40 0.74
N LEU A 140 2.79 -7.32 1.34
CA LEU A 140 3.36 -8.54 1.92
C LEU A 140 3.90 -9.52 0.86
N ALA A 141 3.23 -9.63 -0.30
CA ALA A 141 3.68 -10.48 -1.41
C ALA A 141 5.01 -10.03 -2.04
N LEU A 142 5.39 -8.76 -1.90
CA LEU A 142 6.70 -8.27 -2.32
C LEU A 142 7.84 -8.83 -1.46
N LEU A 143 7.54 -9.34 -0.26
CA LEU A 143 8.53 -9.91 0.66
C LEU A 143 8.68 -11.42 0.50
N ASP A 144 7.80 -12.08 -0.27
CA ASP A 144 7.90 -13.51 -0.50
C ASP A 144 9.03 -13.82 -1.49
N THR A 145 10.17 -14.26 -0.96
CA THR A 145 11.34 -14.69 -1.72
C THR A 145 11.45 -16.21 -1.84
N THR A 146 10.50 -16.98 -1.27
CA THR A 146 10.60 -18.45 -1.20
C THR A 146 10.21 -19.16 -2.48
N GLY A 147 9.72 -18.41 -3.47
CA GLY A 147 9.29 -18.96 -4.76
C GLY A 147 8.01 -19.79 -4.67
N THR A 148 7.32 -19.81 -3.52
CA THR A 148 6.06 -20.53 -3.37
C THR A 148 4.89 -19.68 -3.85
N LEU A 149 4.83 -19.48 -5.18
CA LEU A 149 3.69 -19.04 -5.98
C LEU A 149 2.65 -18.14 -5.25
N THR A 150 3.03 -16.89 -4.99
CA THR A 150 2.04 -15.80 -5.07
C THR A 150 1.75 -15.55 -6.55
N ARG A 151 0.49 -15.70 -6.98
CA ARG A 151 0.06 -15.33 -8.33
C ARG A 151 0.28 -13.83 -8.51
N LYS A 152 1.33 -13.46 -9.25
CA LYS A 152 1.55 -12.07 -9.66
C LYS A 152 1.00 -11.86 -11.04
N TYR A 153 0.22 -10.79 -11.21
CA TYR A 153 -0.16 -10.33 -12.52
C TYR A 153 1.05 -9.66 -13.19
N GLN A 154 1.19 -9.91 -14.49
CA GLN A 154 2.23 -9.30 -15.29
C GLN A 154 1.61 -8.71 -16.56
N ALA A 155 2.22 -7.65 -17.06
CA ALA A 155 1.92 -7.08 -18.36
C ALA A 155 3.21 -6.84 -19.16
N ARG A 156 3.07 -6.55 -20.44
CA ARG A 156 4.19 -6.25 -21.34
C ARG A 156 4.00 -4.89 -21.99
N CYS A 157 5.10 -4.14 -22.14
CA CYS A 157 5.18 -3.05 -23.11
C CYS A 157 6.39 -3.25 -24.02
N ILE A 158 6.24 -2.91 -25.30
CA ILE A 158 7.37 -2.54 -26.14
C ILE A 158 7.29 -1.02 -26.34
N PRO A 159 8.31 -0.26 -25.91
CA PRO A 159 8.37 1.16 -26.16
C PRO A 159 8.38 1.47 -27.67
N GLY A 160 7.59 2.47 -28.08
CA GLY A 160 7.60 2.99 -29.44
C GLY A 160 8.68 4.05 -29.64
N VAL A 161 8.58 4.84 -30.71
CA VAL A 161 9.53 5.93 -31.01
C VAL A 161 9.31 7.15 -30.10
N ASN A 162 8.09 7.36 -29.63
CA ASN A 162 7.76 8.50 -28.78
C ASN A 162 8.26 8.26 -27.35
N PRO A 163 9.11 9.16 -26.81
CA PRO A 163 9.68 8.98 -25.47
C PRO A 163 8.66 9.20 -24.35
N THR A 164 7.50 9.78 -24.64
CA THR A 164 6.44 9.98 -23.64
C THR A 164 5.09 9.66 -24.24
N GLU A 165 4.20 9.05 -23.45
CA GLU A 165 2.84 8.70 -23.88
C GLU A 165 1.84 8.84 -22.71
N LEU A 166 0.81 9.67 -22.89
CA LEU A 166 -0.35 9.74 -22.02
C LEU A 166 -1.46 8.88 -22.62
N ILE A 167 -1.71 7.73 -22.01
CA ILE A 167 -2.63 6.71 -22.55
C ILE A 167 -4.09 7.09 -22.27
N ALA A 168 -4.37 7.56 -21.06
CA ALA A 168 -5.68 8.08 -20.67
C ALA A 168 -5.62 9.60 -20.61
N ALA A 169 -6.41 10.28 -21.45
CA ALA A 169 -6.43 11.75 -21.50
C ALA A 169 -6.95 12.40 -20.19
N TYR A 170 -7.76 11.67 -19.42
CA TYR A 170 -8.41 12.16 -18.21
C TYR A 170 -8.31 11.14 -17.07
N ASP A 171 -8.34 11.63 -15.83
CA ASP A 171 -8.59 10.79 -14.65
C ASP A 171 -9.97 10.10 -14.78
N THR A 172 -10.18 8.99 -14.06
CA THR A 172 -11.48 8.29 -14.08
C THR A 172 -12.60 9.20 -13.58
N ASP A 173 -13.84 9.03 -14.07
CA ASP A 173 -15.01 9.83 -13.65
C ASP A 173 -15.20 9.91 -12.13
N ARG A 174 -14.73 8.88 -11.41
CA ARG A 174 -14.76 8.84 -9.95
C ARG A 174 -13.78 9.83 -9.33
N LEU A 175 -12.58 9.95 -9.89
CA LEU A 175 -11.49 10.79 -9.39
C LEU A 175 -11.54 12.22 -9.95
N SER A 176 -12.02 12.43 -11.18
CA SER A 176 -12.04 13.74 -11.85
C SER A 176 -12.62 14.90 -11.03
N PRO A 177 -13.68 14.71 -10.19
CA PRO A 177 -14.21 15.80 -9.37
C PRO A 177 -13.27 16.30 -8.26
N PHE A 178 -12.19 15.56 -7.97
CA PHE A 178 -11.29 15.83 -6.83
C PHE A 178 -9.90 16.29 -7.26
N VAL A 179 -9.63 16.32 -8.57
CA VAL A 179 -8.33 16.75 -9.10
C VAL A 179 -8.28 18.25 -9.39
N ALA A 180 -7.08 18.81 -9.38
CA ALA A 180 -6.80 20.20 -9.70
C ALA A 180 -5.59 20.32 -10.63
N LEU A 181 -5.56 21.36 -11.47
CA LEU A 181 -4.42 21.65 -12.34
C LEU A 181 -3.21 22.21 -11.58
N LYS A 182 -3.45 22.86 -10.44
CA LYS A 182 -2.42 23.49 -9.62
C LYS A 182 -2.65 23.15 -8.16
N VAL A 183 -1.63 22.51 -7.58
CA VAL A 183 -1.56 22.18 -6.15
C VAL A 183 -0.14 22.47 -5.69
N ASP A 184 0.00 23.18 -4.57
CA ASP A 184 1.29 23.48 -3.93
C ASP A 184 1.67 22.36 -2.96
N LEU A 185 2.20 21.26 -3.51
CA LEU A 185 2.49 20.04 -2.74
C LEU A 185 3.58 20.23 -1.67
N ASP A 186 4.52 21.17 -1.87
CA ASP A 186 5.61 21.46 -0.93
C ASP A 186 5.09 21.87 0.45
N ARG A 187 3.97 22.59 0.49
CA ARG A 187 3.43 23.20 1.71
C ARG A 187 2.30 22.41 2.36
N ILE A 188 1.59 21.58 1.58
CA ILE A 188 0.29 21.05 2.02
C ILE A 188 0.29 19.55 2.32
N ALA A 189 1.28 18.78 1.82
CA ALA A 189 1.24 17.33 1.94
C ALA A 189 2.62 16.66 1.91
N THR A 190 2.65 15.37 2.26
CA THR A 190 3.77 14.47 1.99
C THR A 190 3.29 13.33 1.08
N PRO A 191 4.19 12.62 0.37
CA PRO A 191 3.81 11.54 -0.54
C PRO A 191 2.95 10.43 0.08
N VAL A 192 3.13 10.17 1.38
CA VAL A 192 2.49 9.08 2.13
C VAL A 192 1.16 9.47 2.80
N LEU A 193 0.77 10.76 2.76
CA LEU A 193 -0.53 11.17 3.29
C LEU A 193 -1.68 10.58 2.46
N HIS A 194 -2.86 10.52 3.08
CA HIS A 194 -4.08 10.16 2.36
C HIS A 194 -4.45 11.26 1.35
N PRO A 195 -4.98 10.88 0.17
CA PRO A 195 -5.44 11.85 -0.82
C PRO A 195 -6.64 12.66 -0.29
N ALA A 196 -6.69 13.95 -0.61
CA ALA A 196 -7.77 14.84 -0.17
C ALA A 196 -8.28 15.75 -1.30
N ILE A 197 -9.51 16.22 -1.14
CA ILE A 197 -10.18 17.10 -2.12
C ILE A 197 -9.32 18.35 -2.37
N GLY A 198 -9.06 18.65 -3.64
CA GLY A 198 -8.29 19.83 -4.05
C GLY A 198 -6.78 19.71 -3.85
N GLN A 199 -6.28 18.56 -3.38
CA GLN A 199 -4.84 18.31 -3.19
C GLN A 199 -4.28 17.30 -4.21
N ILE A 200 -5.13 16.72 -5.06
CA ILE A 200 -4.74 15.75 -6.07
C ILE A 200 -4.50 16.50 -7.39
N LEU A 201 -3.32 16.37 -7.97
CA LEU A 201 -3.04 16.90 -9.31
C LEU A 201 -3.84 16.11 -10.35
N SER A 202 -4.28 16.75 -11.43
CA SER A 202 -4.85 16.06 -12.59
C SER A 202 -3.82 15.16 -13.28
N ILE A 203 -4.28 14.11 -13.97
CA ILE A 203 -3.40 13.20 -14.74
C ILE A 203 -2.59 13.96 -15.79
N GLU A 204 -3.16 14.99 -16.42
CA GLU A 204 -2.48 15.86 -17.37
C GLU A 204 -1.30 16.59 -16.71
N THR A 205 -1.53 17.14 -15.51
CA THR A 205 -0.48 17.83 -14.76
C THR A 205 0.61 16.88 -14.28
N VAL A 206 0.24 15.68 -13.80
CA VAL A 206 1.18 14.63 -13.45
C VAL A 206 2.01 14.23 -14.69
N PHE A 207 1.37 14.04 -15.84
CA PHE A 207 2.04 13.70 -17.08
C PHE A 207 3.06 14.76 -17.50
N ALA A 208 2.67 16.04 -17.49
CA ALA A 208 3.54 17.14 -17.85
C ALA A 208 4.78 17.21 -16.94
N ARG A 209 4.61 17.06 -15.63
CA ARG A 209 5.71 17.10 -14.65
C ARG A 209 6.66 15.90 -14.79
N LEU A 210 6.11 14.70 -14.94
CA LEU A 210 6.90 13.47 -14.96
C LEU A 210 7.56 13.21 -16.32
N SER A 211 6.97 13.69 -17.41
CA SER A 211 7.61 13.68 -18.73
C SER A 211 8.98 14.37 -18.76
N ALA A 212 9.15 15.41 -17.94
CA ALA A 212 10.43 16.13 -17.82
C ALA A 212 11.55 15.31 -17.16
N LEU A 213 11.26 14.11 -16.63
CA LEU A 213 12.26 13.19 -16.13
C LEU A 213 12.92 12.36 -17.23
N VAL A 214 12.31 12.24 -18.41
CA VAL A 214 12.93 11.53 -19.53
C VAL A 214 14.24 12.20 -19.94
N GLY A 215 15.28 11.39 -20.15
CA GLY A 215 16.64 11.83 -20.44
C GLY A 215 17.53 12.02 -19.20
N LYS A 216 16.93 12.15 -18.00
CA LYS A 216 17.68 12.18 -16.74
C LYS A 216 18.28 10.81 -16.43
N GLY A 217 19.37 10.80 -15.68
CA GLY A 217 19.99 9.58 -15.21
C GLY A 217 20.43 9.67 -13.75
N PHE A 218 20.68 8.50 -13.17
CA PHE A 218 21.17 8.35 -11.81
C PHE A 218 22.14 7.16 -11.74
N PRO A 219 23.04 7.12 -10.75
CA PRO A 219 23.99 6.01 -10.60
C PRO A 219 23.26 4.67 -10.44
N ASP A 220 23.73 3.65 -11.15
CA ASP A 220 23.24 2.29 -10.99
C ASP A 220 23.70 1.74 -9.63
N ALA A 221 22.75 1.22 -8.86
CA ALA A 221 23.02 0.60 -7.56
C ALA A 221 23.64 -0.80 -7.70
N GLY A 222 23.65 -1.37 -8.90
CA GLY A 222 24.20 -2.70 -9.21
C GLY A 222 23.16 -3.64 -9.79
N ALA A 223 23.64 -4.73 -10.40
CA ALA A 223 22.83 -5.66 -11.19
C ALA A 223 21.67 -6.31 -10.41
N ASP A 224 21.84 -6.55 -9.12
CA ASP A 224 20.84 -7.19 -8.22
C ASP A 224 20.03 -6.18 -7.39
N GLN A 225 20.23 -4.87 -7.59
CA GLN A 225 19.64 -3.81 -6.76
C GLN A 225 18.44 -3.12 -7.44
N GLU A 226 17.56 -3.88 -8.09
CA GLU A 226 16.35 -3.35 -8.77
C GLU A 226 15.47 -2.50 -7.83
N ARG A 227 15.32 -2.92 -6.58
CA ARG A 227 14.57 -2.15 -5.57
C ARG A 227 15.19 -0.78 -5.29
N ASN A 228 16.52 -0.69 -5.22
CA ASN A 228 17.20 0.59 -4.99
C ASN A 228 17.07 1.51 -6.21
N ARG A 229 17.10 0.94 -7.43
CA ARG A 229 16.80 1.68 -8.66
C ARG A 229 15.36 2.22 -8.66
N GLY A 230 14.40 1.41 -8.23
CA GLY A 230 13.00 1.83 -8.02
C GLY A 230 12.88 3.00 -7.03
N ALA A 231 13.53 2.91 -5.87
CA ALA A 231 13.55 3.98 -4.87
C ALA A 231 14.18 5.28 -5.40
N ALA A 232 15.22 5.19 -6.24
CA ALA A 232 15.82 6.36 -6.89
C ALA A 232 14.84 7.06 -7.84
N VAL A 233 14.07 6.30 -8.63
CA VAL A 233 13.03 6.88 -9.51
C VAL A 233 11.89 7.46 -8.70
N HIS A 234 11.44 6.77 -7.65
CA HIS A 234 10.40 7.30 -6.76
C HIS A 234 10.81 8.65 -6.15
N ARG A 235 12.07 8.80 -5.73
CA ARG A 235 12.60 10.10 -5.28
C ARG A 235 12.50 11.20 -6.36
N LEU A 236 12.92 10.89 -7.59
CA LEU A 236 12.81 11.84 -8.72
C LEU A 236 11.35 12.21 -9.03
N VAL A 237 10.43 11.25 -8.90
CA VAL A 237 8.99 11.48 -9.05
C VAL A 237 8.47 12.42 -7.97
N CYS A 238 8.79 12.20 -6.69
CA CYS A 238 8.36 13.07 -5.60
C CYS A 238 8.85 14.51 -5.80
N GLU A 239 10.11 14.69 -6.19
CA GLU A 239 10.68 16.00 -6.51
C GLU A 239 9.99 16.65 -7.71
N ALA A 240 9.80 15.92 -8.82
CA ALA A 240 9.15 16.46 -10.02
C ALA A 240 7.68 16.81 -9.80
N LEU A 241 6.98 16.09 -8.94
CA LEU A 241 5.63 16.44 -8.51
C LEU A 241 5.62 17.68 -7.62
N GLY A 242 6.75 18.08 -7.01
CA GLY A 242 6.86 19.29 -6.20
C GLY A 242 6.65 19.05 -4.71
N TYR A 243 6.86 17.83 -4.21
CA TYR A 243 6.92 17.59 -2.77
C TYR A 243 8.24 18.11 -2.18
N ARG A 244 8.17 18.54 -0.92
CA ARG A 244 9.33 19.00 -0.16
C ARG A 244 10.39 17.92 0.04
N SER A 245 9.95 16.68 0.22
CA SER A 245 10.82 15.55 0.51
C SER A 245 10.25 14.24 -0.01
N TYR A 246 11.15 13.31 -0.28
CA TYR A 246 10.82 11.91 -0.53
C TYR A 246 10.41 11.21 0.77
N GLN A 247 9.32 10.46 0.72
CA GLN A 247 8.87 9.55 1.77
C GLN A 247 8.27 8.32 1.11
N ASP A 248 8.50 7.16 1.70
CA ASP A 248 7.98 5.86 1.29
C ASP A 248 7.76 5.04 2.55
N ASP A 249 6.57 4.49 2.72
CA ASP A 249 6.21 3.63 3.84
C ASP A 249 5.91 2.18 3.41
N GLY A 250 6.24 1.86 2.15
CA GLY A 250 6.12 0.54 1.54
C GLY A 250 4.68 0.10 1.25
N GLN A 251 3.70 1.00 1.36
CA GLN A 251 2.30 0.73 1.05
C GLN A 251 1.98 1.13 -0.38
N PHE A 252 1.06 0.40 -1.00
CA PHE A 252 0.52 0.76 -2.30
C PHE A 252 -0.52 1.89 -2.18
N PRO A 253 -0.57 2.84 -3.14
CA PRO A 253 0.42 3.06 -4.19
C PRO A 253 1.63 3.87 -3.69
N ASP A 254 2.75 3.81 -4.41
CA ASP A 254 4.02 4.47 -4.04
C ASP A 254 3.86 5.93 -3.57
N VAL A 255 3.11 6.75 -4.32
CA VAL A 255 2.73 8.12 -3.94
C VAL A 255 1.24 8.14 -3.59
N ARG A 256 0.89 7.63 -2.41
CA ARG A 256 -0.50 7.52 -1.92
C ARG A 256 -1.29 8.81 -2.02
N HIS A 257 -0.69 9.93 -1.64
CA HIS A 257 -1.35 11.23 -1.67
C HIS A 257 -1.79 11.63 -3.10
N GLN A 258 -1.12 11.12 -4.13
CA GLN A 258 -1.50 11.34 -5.54
C GLN A 258 -2.11 10.10 -6.19
N LEU A 259 -2.41 9.03 -5.45
CA LEU A 259 -2.91 7.79 -6.05
C LEU A 259 -2.07 7.37 -7.27
N LEU A 260 -0.74 7.39 -7.13
CA LEU A 260 0.20 7.14 -8.22
C LEU A 260 1.16 6.02 -7.85
N GLU A 261 1.11 4.94 -8.62
CA GLU A 261 2.08 3.83 -8.59
C GLU A 261 3.19 4.11 -9.62
N VAL A 262 4.45 3.89 -9.23
CA VAL A 262 5.62 4.16 -10.06
C VAL A 262 6.37 2.87 -10.33
N LYS A 263 6.58 2.54 -11.61
CA LYS A 263 7.38 1.37 -11.98
C LYS A 263 8.55 1.77 -12.88
N LEU A 264 9.74 1.32 -12.53
CA LEU A 264 10.91 1.39 -13.39
C LEU A 264 11.10 0.05 -14.10
N GLN A 265 11.33 0.09 -15.41
CA GLN A 265 11.53 -1.08 -16.25
C GLN A 265 12.84 -0.98 -17.03
N THR A 266 13.70 -1.99 -16.88
CA THR A 266 14.84 -2.21 -17.78
C THR A 266 14.59 -3.39 -18.73
N SER A 267 13.39 -3.97 -18.69
CA SER A 267 12.93 -5.06 -19.56
C SER A 267 11.48 -4.82 -20.02
N PRO A 268 10.99 -5.52 -21.05
CA PRO A 268 9.60 -5.37 -21.53
C PRO A 268 8.51 -5.78 -20.52
N THR A 269 8.83 -6.62 -19.53
CA THR A 269 7.86 -7.19 -18.59
C THR A 269 7.64 -6.29 -17.39
N ILE A 270 6.39 -6.00 -17.06
CA ILE A 270 5.94 -5.19 -15.93
C ILE A 270 5.29 -6.12 -14.89
N ASP A 271 5.78 -6.10 -13.65
CA ASP A 271 5.14 -6.78 -12.51
C ASP A 271 4.05 -5.89 -11.91
N LEU A 272 2.83 -6.42 -11.78
CA LEU A 272 1.65 -5.71 -11.30
C LEU A 272 1.25 -6.13 -9.87
N GLY A 273 1.92 -7.12 -9.26
CA GLY A 273 1.58 -7.64 -7.95
C GLY A 273 0.31 -8.49 -7.92
N LEU A 274 -0.41 -8.47 -6.79
CA LEU A 274 -1.56 -9.36 -6.54
C LEU A 274 -2.90 -8.83 -7.08
N VAL A 275 -2.98 -7.56 -7.48
CA VAL A 275 -4.21 -6.92 -7.99
C VAL A 275 -3.94 -6.38 -9.37
N THR A 276 -4.87 -6.60 -10.30
CA THR A 276 -4.78 -5.99 -11.62
C THR A 276 -5.09 -4.49 -11.53
N PRO A 277 -4.42 -3.65 -12.34
CA PRO A 277 -4.70 -2.22 -12.41
C PRO A 277 -6.17 -1.88 -12.69
N GLU A 278 -6.90 -2.68 -13.47
CA GLU A 278 -8.32 -2.43 -13.79
C GLU A 278 -9.30 -2.88 -12.69
N SER A 279 -8.80 -3.46 -11.58
CA SER A 279 -9.65 -3.98 -10.52
C SER A 279 -10.54 -2.90 -9.90
N VAL A 280 -11.80 -3.25 -9.68
CA VAL A 280 -12.79 -2.38 -9.02
C VAL A 280 -12.83 -2.57 -7.50
N GLU A 281 -11.92 -3.39 -6.94
CA GLU A 281 -11.78 -3.56 -5.50
C GLU A 281 -11.47 -2.21 -4.81
N PRO A 282 -12.00 -1.96 -3.60
CA PRO A 282 -11.68 -0.76 -2.83
C PRO A 282 -10.19 -0.67 -2.49
N LEU A 283 -9.61 0.52 -2.70
CA LEU A 283 -8.27 0.85 -2.22
C LEU A 283 -8.32 1.22 -0.73
N ASP A 284 -7.32 0.84 0.06
CA ASP A 284 -7.24 1.18 1.49
C ASP A 284 -6.83 2.65 1.73
N VAL A 285 -7.75 3.56 1.38
CA VAL A 285 -7.67 5.00 1.65
C VAL A 285 -9.05 5.51 2.10
N PRO A 286 -9.13 6.60 2.87
CA PRO A 286 -10.40 7.27 3.18
C PRO A 286 -11.20 7.62 1.93
N MET A 287 -12.53 7.58 2.03
CA MET A 287 -13.42 8.08 0.98
C MET A 287 -13.17 9.56 0.73
N ILE A 288 -13.13 9.93 -0.55
CA ILE A 288 -12.98 11.32 -0.97
C ILE A 288 -14.35 11.83 -1.41
N GLY A 289 -14.89 12.84 -0.74
CA GLY A 289 -16.22 13.37 -1.03
C GLY A 289 -17.32 12.30 -0.98
N GLY A 290 -17.21 11.32 -0.07
CA GLY A 290 -18.13 10.19 0.06
C GLY A 290 -18.00 9.11 -1.03
N LYS A 291 -16.98 9.19 -1.90
CA LYS A 291 -16.71 8.18 -2.93
C LYS A 291 -15.52 7.31 -2.52
N GLN A 292 -15.74 6.00 -2.53
CA GLN A 292 -14.66 5.03 -2.30
C GLN A 292 -13.74 4.93 -3.52
N ILE A 293 -12.45 5.20 -3.32
CA ILE A 293 -11.41 5.02 -4.35
C ILE A 293 -11.13 3.52 -4.52
N ARG A 294 -10.86 3.11 -5.76
CA ARG A 294 -10.58 1.73 -6.16
C ARG A 294 -9.22 1.63 -6.83
N HIS A 295 -8.73 0.40 -7.01
CA HIS A 295 -7.48 0.16 -7.74
C HIS A 295 -7.50 0.75 -9.16
N CYS A 296 -8.62 0.64 -9.89
CA CYS A 296 -8.78 1.22 -11.24
C CYS A 296 -8.68 2.75 -11.31
N ASP A 297 -8.84 3.43 -10.18
CA ASP A 297 -8.73 4.89 -10.09
C ASP A 297 -7.28 5.34 -9.80
N VAL A 298 -6.38 4.42 -9.44
CA VAL A 298 -4.93 4.68 -9.28
C VAL A 298 -4.28 4.90 -10.64
N ARG A 299 -3.33 5.82 -10.70
CA ARG A 299 -2.53 6.12 -11.90
C ARG A 299 -1.23 5.33 -11.89
N TYR A 300 -0.76 4.95 -13.06
CA TYR A 300 0.46 4.16 -13.22
C TYR A 300 1.46 4.92 -14.07
N GLY A 301 2.53 5.41 -13.44
CA GLY A 301 3.69 6.00 -14.09
C GLY A 301 4.74 4.94 -14.38
N ILE A 302 4.89 4.55 -15.65
CA ILE A 302 5.82 3.50 -16.07
C ILE A 302 7.01 4.16 -16.77
N PHE A 303 8.18 4.09 -16.14
CA PHE A 303 9.45 4.54 -16.71
C PHE A 303 10.20 3.37 -17.33
N TYR A 304 10.72 3.56 -18.54
CA TYR A 304 11.72 2.67 -19.11
C TYR A 304 13.10 3.30 -19.00
N ALA A 305 14.12 2.47 -18.82
CA ALA A 305 15.50 2.92 -18.73
C ALA A 305 16.48 1.99 -19.46
N SER A 306 17.57 2.57 -19.95
CA SER A 306 18.80 1.84 -20.32
C SER A 306 19.82 1.96 -19.20
N ILE A 307 20.72 0.97 -19.10
CA ILE A 307 21.86 1.03 -18.19
C ILE A 307 23.12 1.09 -19.06
N GLU A 308 23.85 2.18 -18.97
CA GLU A 308 25.07 2.42 -19.75
C GLU A 308 26.16 2.93 -18.80
N SER A 309 27.31 2.26 -18.79
CA SER A 309 28.50 2.66 -18.00
C SER A 309 28.20 2.95 -16.52
N GLY A 310 27.36 2.12 -15.87
CA GLY A 310 27.00 2.27 -14.46
C GLY A 310 26.01 3.41 -14.18
N THR A 311 25.35 3.95 -15.20
CA THR A 311 24.30 4.96 -15.07
C THR A 311 22.99 4.42 -15.62
N VAL A 312 21.92 4.52 -14.84
CA VAL A 312 20.55 4.26 -15.29
C VAL A 312 20.04 5.54 -15.95
N ARG A 313 19.59 5.46 -17.21
CA ARG A 313 19.05 6.59 -17.96
C ARG A 313 17.60 6.36 -18.31
N LEU A 314 16.72 7.27 -17.91
CA LEU A 314 15.29 7.21 -18.23
C LEU A 314 15.10 7.52 -19.72
N THR A 315 14.55 6.58 -20.47
CA THR A 315 14.40 6.68 -21.93
C THR A 315 12.96 6.94 -22.35
N HIS A 316 11.99 6.34 -21.65
CA HIS A 316 10.58 6.53 -21.93
C HIS A 316 9.77 6.69 -20.66
N PHE A 317 8.63 7.37 -20.78
CA PHE A 317 7.64 7.51 -19.72
C PHE A 317 6.22 7.34 -20.26
N PHE A 318 5.46 6.46 -19.62
CA PHE A 318 4.04 6.26 -19.90
C PHE A 318 3.23 6.62 -18.67
N LEU A 319 2.09 7.28 -18.86
CA LEU A 319 1.11 7.52 -17.81
C LEU A 319 -0.28 7.05 -18.23
N THR A 320 -0.97 6.36 -17.33
CA THR A 320 -2.34 5.88 -17.54
C THR A 320 -3.10 5.79 -16.22
N THR A 321 -4.42 5.64 -16.29
CA THR A 321 -5.23 5.18 -15.15
C THR A 321 -5.22 3.66 -15.09
N GLY A 322 -5.48 3.07 -13.93
CA GLY A 322 -5.63 1.63 -13.78
C GLY A 322 -6.72 1.07 -14.70
N ALA A 323 -7.84 1.80 -14.83
CA ALA A 323 -8.93 1.47 -15.74
C ALA A 323 -8.51 1.35 -17.22
N ALA A 324 -7.54 2.16 -17.67
CA ALA A 324 -7.06 2.16 -19.05
C ALA A 324 -5.75 1.37 -19.23
N PHE A 325 -5.24 0.71 -18.19
CA PHE A 325 -3.90 0.13 -18.18
C PHE A 325 -3.68 -0.90 -19.31
N PHE A 326 -4.57 -1.88 -19.42
CA PHE A 326 -4.45 -2.95 -20.40
C PHE A 326 -4.74 -2.53 -21.85
N SER A 327 -5.20 -1.29 -22.08
CA SER A 327 -5.32 -0.74 -23.44
C SER A 327 -3.96 -0.56 -24.12
N ARG A 328 -2.90 -0.33 -23.34
CA ARG A 328 -1.52 -0.14 -23.83
C ARG A 328 -0.56 -1.25 -23.41
N PHE A 329 -0.83 -1.91 -22.28
CA PHE A 329 0.04 -2.92 -21.68
C PHE A 329 -0.66 -4.29 -21.63
N PRO A 330 -0.60 -5.13 -22.68
CA PRO A 330 -1.28 -6.42 -22.69
C PRO A 330 -0.87 -7.31 -21.50
N GLN A 331 -1.85 -7.94 -20.86
CA GLN A 331 -1.65 -8.85 -19.73
C GLN A 331 -1.09 -10.21 -20.21
N PHE A 332 -0.16 -10.79 -19.45
CA PHE A 332 0.23 -12.19 -19.65
C PHE A 332 -0.90 -13.12 -19.17
N GLN A 333 -1.24 -14.15 -19.95
CA GLN A 333 -2.22 -15.18 -19.55
C GLN A 333 -1.49 -16.49 -19.19
N GLY A 334 -1.61 -16.97 -17.95
CA GLY A 334 -0.89 -18.16 -17.46
C GLY A 334 -1.57 -18.87 -16.28
N LYS A 335 -1.45 -20.20 -16.23
CA LYS A 335 -2.29 -21.13 -15.45
C LYS A 335 -1.96 -21.21 -13.94
N VAL A 336 -3.01 -21.51 -13.20
CA VAL A 336 -3.13 -21.65 -11.74
C VAL A 336 -2.56 -22.97 -11.23
N LEU A 337 -1.77 -22.95 -10.15
CA LEU A 337 -1.42 -24.09 -9.28
C LEU A 337 -1.20 -23.61 -7.83
N ASN A 338 -1.66 -24.38 -6.84
CA ASN A 338 -1.72 -24.03 -5.41
C ASN A 338 -0.51 -24.55 -4.59
N ALA A 339 -0.06 -23.80 -3.56
CA ALA A 339 0.88 -24.26 -2.50
C ALA A 339 0.90 -23.35 -1.24
N LYS A 340 1.67 -23.75 -0.20
CA LYS A 340 1.82 -23.09 1.12
C LYS A 340 2.82 -21.92 1.09
N LEU A 341 2.43 -20.74 1.57
CA LEU A 341 3.27 -19.53 1.53
C LEU A 341 4.14 -19.34 2.80
N GLN A 342 5.46 -19.24 2.65
CA GLN A 342 6.38 -18.79 3.69
C GLN A 342 7.02 -17.47 3.27
N ILE A 343 7.04 -16.46 4.14
CA ILE A 343 7.51 -15.11 3.78
C ILE A 343 8.63 -14.69 4.74
N PRO A 344 9.89 -14.76 4.31
CA PRO A 344 11.01 -14.19 5.03
C PRO A 344 10.82 -12.68 5.16
N LEU A 345 10.79 -12.18 6.39
CA LEU A 345 10.74 -10.74 6.64
C LEU A 345 12.16 -10.20 6.68
N ARG A 346 12.37 -9.00 6.13
CA ARG A 346 13.68 -8.32 6.20
C ARG A 346 14.03 -7.98 7.65
N ALA A 347 15.33 -7.84 7.93
CA ALA A 347 15.80 -7.51 9.29
C ALA A 347 15.23 -6.19 9.83
N ASP A 348 15.02 -5.22 8.94
CA ASP A 348 14.51 -3.87 9.20
C ASP A 348 12.98 -3.73 9.02
N PHE A 349 12.25 -4.82 8.76
CA PHE A 349 10.81 -4.80 8.47
C PHE A 349 9.96 -4.09 9.53
N PHE A 350 10.36 -4.13 10.80
CA PHE A 350 9.66 -3.48 11.91
C PHE A 350 10.13 -2.04 12.20
N HIS A 351 11.16 -1.58 11.50
CA HIS A 351 11.82 -0.29 11.70
C HIS A 351 11.62 0.69 10.52
N THR A 352 11.21 0.16 9.38
CA THR A 352 10.60 0.88 8.25
C THR A 352 9.09 0.87 8.43
#